data_AF-A0A833JML8-F1
#
_entry.id   AF-A0A833JML8-F1
#
_cell.length_a   1.000
_cell.length_b   1.000
_cell.length_c   1.000
_cell.angle_alpha   90.00
_cell.angle_beta   90.00
_cell.angle_gamma   90.00
#
_symmetry.space_group_name_H-M   'P 1'
#
loop_
_entity.id
_entity.type
_entity.pdbx_description
1 polymer ?
#
loop_
_entity_poly.entity_id
_entity_poly.type
_entity_poly.pdbx_seq_one_letter_code
_entity_poly.pdbx_strand_id
1 'polypeptide(L)'
;MTGIIGTCSFSFRLLSLCGAKLKILVVFGLLFLALSPVIELYLVKLLADFILSAGEVLSDMQKLFSVAQILMLLVLVYTLRYLVKVGRVSFINHLMNRLQSRSGSVPAWLRAVLIEQVQIIAIFVQLLAMGAACFYISPFLGVSFCIAFFLFYFISNRLYLNQLLVQKKLRFNNVDTKHEVGNHKVYQRVRAQEISSAFGSFTAALMFFCLLGLVALEALVPVSALVGLFLVRLYNVTLGMFCGSAMRMARALAYVELPDILDSVKGR
;
A
#
# COMPACT_ATOMS: atom_id res chain seq x y z
N MET A 1 -3.69 4.66 22.91
CA MET A 1 -4.11 4.90 21.51
C MET A 1 -3.60 3.75 20.65
N THR A 2 -4.47 3.00 20.01
CA THR A 2 -4.07 1.93 19.10
C THR A 2 -3.42 2.53 17.85
N GLY A 3 -2.17 2.17 17.55
CA GLY A 3 -1.47 2.61 16.35
C GLY A 3 -2.11 2.11 15.05
N ILE A 4 -1.45 2.30 13.91
CA ILE A 4 -1.95 1.87 12.58
C ILE A 4 -2.31 0.36 12.58
N ILE A 5 -1.52 -0.48 13.25
CA ILE A 5 -1.79 -1.93 13.38
C ILE A 5 -3.02 -2.21 14.27
N GLY A 6 -3.21 -1.46 15.35
CA GLY A 6 -4.36 -1.68 16.25
C GLY A 6 -5.69 -1.26 15.62
N THR A 7 -5.67 -0.27 14.74
CA THR A 7 -6.84 0.07 13.89
C THR A 7 -7.04 -0.94 12.76
N CYS A 8 -5.98 -1.58 12.27
CA CYS A 8 -6.07 -2.72 11.35
C CYS A 8 -6.86 -3.91 11.95
N SER A 9 -6.63 -4.22 13.23
CA SER A 9 -7.34 -5.28 13.97
C SER A 9 -8.86 -5.04 14.06
N PHE A 10 -9.30 -3.78 14.12
CA PHE A 10 -10.72 -3.43 14.18
C PHE A 10 -11.51 -3.90 12.96
N SER A 11 -11.01 -3.67 11.74
CA SER A 11 -11.75 -4.13 10.54
C SER A 11 -11.60 -5.61 10.28
N PHE A 12 -10.53 -6.26 10.75
CA PHE A 12 -10.47 -7.73 10.76
C PHE A 12 -11.55 -8.33 11.69
N ARG A 13 -11.82 -7.70 12.84
CA ARG A 13 -12.95 -8.06 13.71
C ARG A 13 -14.31 -7.74 13.07
N LEU A 14 -14.43 -6.63 12.35
CA LEU A 14 -15.65 -6.30 11.59
C LEU A 14 -15.90 -7.30 10.44
N LEU A 15 -14.82 -7.77 9.82
CA LEU A 15 -14.82 -8.79 8.77
C LEU A 15 -15.12 -10.19 9.31
N SER A 16 -14.67 -10.52 10.52
CA SER A 16 -14.93 -11.83 11.12
C SER A 16 -16.42 -12.04 11.41
N LEU A 17 -17.17 -10.95 11.63
CA LEU A 17 -18.62 -10.88 11.78
C LEU A 17 -19.40 -11.05 10.46
N CYS A 18 -18.70 -11.05 9.31
CA CYS A 18 -19.30 -11.25 8.00
C CYS A 18 -19.22 -12.71 7.51
N GLY A 19 -20.18 -13.12 6.65
CA GLY A 19 -20.32 -14.51 6.19
C GLY A 19 -19.14 -15.07 5.36
N ALA A 20 -19.05 -16.40 5.25
CA ALA A 20 -17.93 -17.13 4.63
C ALA A 20 -17.60 -16.72 3.18
N LYS A 21 -18.61 -16.42 2.36
CA LYS A 21 -18.41 -15.95 0.97
C LYS A 21 -17.59 -14.65 0.90
N LEU A 22 -17.77 -13.77 1.88
CA LEU A 22 -17.05 -12.49 1.96
C LEU A 22 -15.58 -12.70 2.36
N LYS A 23 -15.32 -13.66 3.25
CA LYS A 23 -13.97 -14.02 3.68
C LYS A 23 -13.13 -14.55 2.51
N ILE A 24 -13.71 -15.45 1.70
CA ILE A 24 -13.04 -16.00 0.52
C ILE A 24 -12.68 -14.89 -0.48
N LEU A 25 -13.59 -13.95 -0.72
CA LEU A 25 -13.35 -12.84 -1.65
C LEU A 25 -12.24 -11.88 -1.16
N VAL A 26 -12.15 -11.64 0.16
CA VAL A 26 -11.06 -10.85 0.76
C VAL A 26 -9.73 -11.58 0.62
N VAL A 27 -9.68 -12.87 0.94
CA VAL A 27 -8.46 -13.68 0.80
C VAL A 27 -7.99 -13.68 -0.65
N PHE A 28 -8.89 -13.91 -1.60
CA PHE A 28 -8.56 -13.88 -3.02
C PHE A 28 -8.06 -12.51 -3.47
N GLY A 29 -8.71 -11.43 -3.03
CA GLY A 29 -8.29 -10.06 -3.31
C GLY A 29 -6.90 -9.72 -2.73
N LEU A 30 -6.61 -10.16 -1.51
CA LEU A 30 -5.31 -9.97 -0.85
C LEU A 30 -4.20 -10.78 -1.52
N LEU A 31 -4.49 -12.04 -1.88
CA LEU A 31 -3.55 -12.91 -2.58
C LEU A 31 -3.22 -12.32 -3.96
N PHE A 32 -4.23 -11.84 -4.66
CA PHE A 32 -4.03 -11.16 -5.93
C PHE A 32 -3.17 -9.90 -5.79
N LEU A 33 -3.43 -9.08 -4.78
CA LEU A 33 -2.64 -7.88 -4.46
C LEU A 33 -1.17 -8.20 -4.14
N ALA A 34 -0.92 -9.35 -3.51
CA ALA A 34 0.43 -9.85 -3.25
C ALA A 34 1.19 -10.21 -4.53
N LEU A 35 0.48 -10.75 -5.52
CA LEU A 35 1.08 -11.18 -6.79
C LEU A 35 1.46 -10.01 -7.70
N SER A 36 0.74 -8.87 -7.64
CA SER A 36 0.99 -7.74 -8.55
C SER A 36 2.46 -7.27 -8.57
N PRO A 37 3.11 -6.93 -7.45
CA PRO A 37 4.51 -6.52 -7.46
C PRO A 37 5.46 -7.60 -7.97
N VAL A 38 5.17 -8.88 -7.69
CA VAL A 38 6.01 -10.00 -8.12
C VAL A 38 5.97 -10.14 -9.64
N ILE A 39 4.78 -10.03 -10.24
CA ILE A 39 4.62 -10.11 -11.70
C ILE A 39 5.31 -8.90 -12.37
N GLU A 40 5.24 -7.71 -11.76
CA GLU A 40 5.96 -6.53 -12.25
C GLU A 40 7.48 -6.70 -12.23
N LEU A 41 8.02 -7.22 -11.13
CA LEU A 41 9.46 -7.50 -11.03
C LEU A 41 9.90 -8.56 -12.04
N TYR A 42 9.07 -9.57 -12.27
CA TYR A 42 9.31 -10.58 -13.30
C TYR A 42 9.30 -9.98 -14.71
N LEU A 43 8.36 -9.08 -15.01
CA LEU A 43 8.32 -8.34 -16.28
C LEU A 43 9.59 -7.50 -16.48
N VAL A 44 10.04 -6.80 -15.44
CA VAL A 44 11.29 -6.04 -15.48
C VAL A 44 12.49 -6.94 -15.72
N LYS A 45 12.54 -8.11 -15.08
CA LYS A 45 13.60 -9.09 -15.32
C LYS A 45 13.63 -9.55 -16.78
N LEU A 46 12.47 -9.94 -17.34
CA LEU A 46 12.37 -10.32 -18.74
C LEU A 46 12.80 -9.20 -19.70
N LEU A 47 12.44 -7.96 -19.37
CA LEU A 47 12.85 -6.80 -20.15
C LEU A 47 14.36 -6.55 -20.07
N ALA A 48 14.94 -6.68 -18.87
CA ALA A 48 16.38 -6.53 -18.66
C ALA A 48 17.17 -7.62 -19.40
N ASP A 49 16.73 -8.88 -19.29
CA ASP A 49 17.30 -10.01 -20.02
C ASP A 49 17.23 -9.80 -21.54
N PHE A 50 16.08 -9.31 -22.04
CA PHE A 50 15.91 -8.98 -23.46
C PHE A 50 16.85 -7.85 -23.90
N ILE A 51 16.91 -6.73 -23.19
CA ILE A 51 17.75 -5.58 -23.55
C ILE A 51 19.24 -5.97 -23.56
N LEU A 52 19.68 -6.73 -22.56
CA LEU A 52 21.08 -7.13 -22.43
C LEU A 52 21.47 -8.24 -23.43
N SER A 53 20.53 -9.11 -23.82
CA SER A 53 20.81 -10.23 -24.75
C SER A 53 20.48 -9.91 -26.22
N ALA A 54 19.74 -8.83 -26.50
CA ALA A 54 19.29 -8.47 -27.85
C ALA A 54 20.44 -8.12 -28.82
N GLY A 55 21.63 -7.77 -28.29
CA GLY A 55 22.78 -7.33 -29.07
C GLY A 55 23.56 -8.44 -29.77
N GLU A 56 23.65 -9.65 -29.20
CA GLU A 56 24.71 -10.60 -29.63
C GLU A 56 24.23 -12.05 -29.88
N VAL A 57 23.08 -12.50 -29.35
CA VAL A 57 22.79 -13.96 -29.25
C VAL A 57 21.44 -14.42 -29.84
N LEU A 58 20.44 -13.55 -29.98
CA LEU A 58 19.09 -13.98 -30.39
C LEU A 58 18.85 -13.92 -31.91
N SER A 59 18.26 -14.99 -32.46
CA SER A 59 17.66 -15.01 -33.80
C SER A 59 16.47 -14.04 -33.90
N ASP A 60 16.21 -13.48 -35.08
CA ASP A 60 15.12 -12.50 -35.29
C ASP A 60 13.74 -13.04 -34.87
N MET A 61 13.49 -14.34 -35.05
CA MET A 61 12.25 -14.98 -34.60
C MET A 61 12.15 -15.07 -33.07
N GLN A 62 13.27 -15.28 -32.38
CA GLN A 62 13.30 -15.28 -30.91
C GLN A 62 13.10 -13.87 -30.36
N LYS A 63 13.66 -12.85 -31.01
CA LYS A 63 13.42 -11.45 -30.65
C LYS A 63 11.93 -11.09 -30.75
N LEU A 64 11.28 -11.47 -31.85
CA LEU A 64 9.85 -11.23 -32.05
C LEU A 64 8.99 -11.95 -30.99
N PHE A 65 9.35 -13.20 -30.67
CA PHE A 65 8.67 -13.98 -29.63
C PHE A 65 8.81 -13.36 -28.23
N SER A 66 10.02 -12.93 -27.85
CA SER A 66 10.26 -12.25 -26.57
C SER A 66 9.48 -10.94 -26.46
N VAL A 67 9.42 -10.14 -27.53
CA VAL A 67 8.62 -8.91 -27.57
C VAL A 67 7.14 -9.22 -27.41
N ALA A 68 6.61 -10.23 -28.12
CA ALA A 68 5.22 -10.65 -27.99
C ALA A 68 4.89 -11.13 -26.56
N GLN A 69 5.77 -11.91 -25.95
CA GLN A 69 5.63 -12.39 -24.58
C GLN A 69 5.62 -11.22 -23.58
N ILE A 70 6.54 -10.25 -23.71
CA ILE A 70 6.60 -9.07 -22.84
C ILE A 70 5.33 -8.24 -22.99
N LEU A 71 4.86 -7.99 -24.21
CA LEU A 71 3.63 -7.23 -24.46
C LEU A 71 2.40 -7.91 -23.87
N MET A 72 2.27 -9.22 -24.07
CA MET A 72 1.16 -10.00 -23.53
C MET A 72 1.14 -9.97 -22.00
N LEU A 73 2.30 -10.14 -21.37
CA LEU A 73 2.44 -10.09 -19.92
C LEU A 73 2.19 -8.68 -19.36
N LEU A 74 2.58 -7.64 -20.10
CA LEU A 74 2.32 -6.24 -19.77
C LEU A 74 0.81 -5.93 -19.80
N VAL A 75 0.11 -6.31 -20.87
CA VAL A 75 -1.36 -6.15 -20.97
C VAL A 75 -2.06 -6.91 -19.83
N LEU A 76 -1.62 -8.14 -19.55
CA LEU A 76 -2.15 -8.95 -18.47
C LEU A 76 -1.98 -8.25 -17.12
N VAL A 77 -0.79 -7.72 -16.80
CA VAL A 77 -0.51 -6.99 -15.56
C VAL A 77 -1.42 -5.77 -15.41
N TYR A 78 -1.54 -4.94 -16.44
CA TYR A 78 -2.39 -3.74 -16.36
C TYR A 78 -3.87 -4.07 -16.21
N THR A 79 -4.35 -5.08 -16.94
CA THR A 79 -5.74 -5.55 -16.85
C THR A 79 -6.03 -6.06 -15.44
N LEU A 80 -5.14 -6.88 -14.91
CA LEU A 80 -5.24 -7.42 -13.56
C LEU A 80 -5.24 -6.30 -12.49
N ARG A 81 -4.34 -5.32 -12.59
CA ARG A 81 -4.36 -4.16 -11.67
C ARG A 81 -5.68 -3.40 -11.72
N TYR A 82 -6.22 -3.21 -12.93
CA TYR A 82 -7.51 -2.56 -13.10
C TYR A 82 -8.63 -3.34 -12.41
N LEU A 83 -8.70 -4.66 -12.66
CA LEU A 83 -9.69 -5.54 -12.05
C LEU A 83 -9.63 -5.52 -10.52
N VAL A 84 -8.43 -5.47 -9.93
CA VAL A 84 -8.26 -5.34 -8.47
C VAL A 84 -8.80 -4.03 -7.96
N LYS A 85 -8.47 -2.93 -8.64
CA LYS A 85 -8.90 -1.59 -8.24
C LYS A 85 -10.42 -1.49 -8.25
N VAL A 86 -11.07 -1.99 -9.29
CA VAL A 86 -12.53 -2.04 -9.40
C VAL A 86 -13.14 -3.03 -8.41
N GLY A 87 -12.57 -4.24 -8.31
CA GLY A 87 -13.01 -5.30 -7.41
C GLY A 87 -13.02 -4.88 -5.95
N ARG A 88 -12.03 -4.09 -5.51
CA ARG A 88 -11.99 -3.52 -4.15
C ARG A 88 -13.18 -2.60 -3.86
N VAL A 89 -13.55 -1.75 -4.80
CA VAL A 89 -14.69 -0.83 -4.61
C VAL A 89 -16.00 -1.61 -4.57
N SER A 90 -16.16 -2.57 -5.48
CA SER A 90 -17.31 -3.47 -5.51
C SER A 90 -17.45 -4.26 -4.20
N PHE A 91 -16.34 -4.79 -3.69
CA PHE A 91 -16.28 -5.49 -2.40
C PHE A 91 -16.79 -4.64 -1.24
N ILE A 92 -16.30 -3.41 -1.12
CA ILE A 92 -16.67 -2.51 -0.02
C ILE A 92 -18.13 -2.10 -0.13
N ASN A 93 -18.64 -1.86 -1.34
CA ASN A 93 -20.05 -1.56 -1.55
C ASN A 93 -20.93 -2.74 -1.10
N HIS A 94 -20.53 -3.97 -1.43
CA HIS A 94 -21.25 -5.16 -0.98
C HIS A 94 -21.25 -5.31 0.55
N LEU A 95 -20.09 -5.06 1.20
CA LEU A 95 -19.95 -5.07 2.65
C LEU A 95 -20.85 -4.00 3.32
N MET A 96 -20.86 -2.78 2.80
CA MET A 96 -21.67 -1.68 3.32
C MET A 96 -23.17 -1.97 3.21
N ASN A 97 -23.64 -2.50 2.08
CA ASN A 97 -25.05 -2.87 1.90
C ASN A 97 -25.47 -3.95 2.90
N ARG A 98 -24.59 -4.93 3.18
CA ARG A 98 -24.82 -5.95 4.21
C ARG A 98 -24.87 -5.35 5.62
N LEU A 99 -23.95 -4.45 5.97
CA LEU A 99 -23.99 -3.76 7.27
C LEU A 99 -25.26 -2.92 7.43
N GLN A 100 -25.68 -2.20 6.39
CA GLN A 100 -26.89 -1.38 6.41
C GLN A 100 -28.14 -2.23 6.63
N SER A 101 -28.20 -3.42 5.99
CA SER A 101 -29.30 -4.37 6.20
C SER A 101 -29.39 -4.92 7.63
N ARG A 102 -28.29 -4.92 8.40
CA ARG A 102 -28.25 -5.42 9.79
C ARG A 102 -28.38 -4.34 10.86
N SER A 103 -27.79 -3.17 10.64
CA SER A 103 -27.65 -2.10 11.65
C SER A 103 -28.56 -0.89 11.40
N GLY A 104 -29.24 -0.82 10.25
CA GLY A 104 -30.18 0.25 9.89
C GLY A 104 -29.52 1.57 9.51
N SER A 105 -28.62 2.09 10.34
CA SER A 105 -27.86 3.34 10.09
C SER A 105 -26.35 3.05 10.16
N VAL A 106 -25.65 3.19 9.04
CA VAL A 106 -24.19 3.04 8.99
C VAL A 106 -23.56 4.42 8.75
N PRO A 107 -22.60 4.86 9.58
CA PRO A 107 -21.96 6.16 9.39
C PRO A 107 -21.28 6.24 8.02
N ALA A 108 -21.52 7.33 7.27
CA ALA A 108 -20.91 7.55 5.95
C ALA A 108 -19.37 7.53 6.00
N TRP A 109 -18.78 7.98 7.12
CA TRP A 109 -17.34 7.96 7.35
C TRP A 109 -16.76 6.56 7.57
N LEU A 110 -17.58 5.57 7.99
CA LEU A 110 -17.14 4.18 8.14
C LEU A 110 -16.71 3.58 6.79
N ARG A 111 -17.44 3.91 5.71
CA ARG A 111 -17.08 3.49 4.35
C ARG A 111 -15.71 4.02 3.96
N ALA A 112 -15.41 5.28 4.28
CA ALA A 112 -14.11 5.88 4.01
C ALA A 112 -12.98 5.21 4.81
N VAL A 113 -13.21 4.90 6.09
CA VAL A 113 -12.25 4.14 6.92
C VAL A 113 -11.96 2.78 6.29
N LEU A 114 -12.99 2.04 5.89
CA LEU A 114 -12.83 0.71 5.28
C LEU A 114 -12.06 0.75 3.96
N ILE A 115 -12.32 1.75 3.10
CA ILE A 115 -11.58 1.93 1.84
C ILE A 115 -10.08 2.13 2.09
N GLU A 116 -9.73 3.09 2.96
CA GLU A 116 -8.34 3.39 3.23
C GLU A 116 -7.64 2.24 3.95
N GLN A 117 -8.36 1.51 4.80
CA GLN A 117 -7.79 0.38 5.51
C GLN A 117 -7.50 -0.81 4.60
N VAL A 118 -8.41 -1.16 3.68
CA VAL A 118 -8.13 -2.20 2.68
C VAL A 118 -6.93 -1.79 1.81
N GLN A 119 -6.80 -0.50 1.48
CA GLN A 119 -5.63 0.02 0.77
C GLN A 119 -4.34 -0.11 1.59
N ILE A 120 -4.36 0.15 2.90
CA ILE A 120 -3.20 -0.02 3.78
C ILE A 120 -2.80 -1.49 3.88
N ILE A 121 -3.76 -2.40 4.06
CA ILE A 121 -3.48 -3.84 4.09
C ILE A 121 -2.88 -4.30 2.76
N ALA A 122 -3.44 -3.85 1.63
CA ALA A 122 -2.91 -4.12 0.30
C ALA A 122 -1.44 -3.68 0.18
N ILE A 123 -1.12 -2.47 0.67
CA ILE A 123 0.24 -1.94 0.65
C ILE A 123 1.17 -2.77 1.54
N PHE A 124 0.75 -3.19 2.73
CA PHE A 124 1.56 -4.08 3.57
C PHE A 124 1.89 -5.41 2.87
N VAL A 125 0.91 -6.01 2.21
CA VAL A 125 1.12 -7.25 1.45
C VAL A 125 2.09 -7.01 0.28
N GLN A 126 1.98 -5.88 -0.41
CA GLN A 126 2.91 -5.49 -1.47
C GLN A 126 4.35 -5.28 -0.94
N LEU A 127 4.49 -4.62 0.20
CA LEU A 127 5.79 -4.39 0.86
C LEU A 127 6.42 -5.70 1.33
N LEU A 128 5.62 -6.67 1.78
CA LEU A 128 6.11 -8.01 2.13
C LEU A 128 6.63 -8.75 0.89
N ALA A 129 5.89 -8.70 -0.22
CA ALA A 129 6.34 -9.26 -1.49
C ALA A 129 7.63 -8.60 -2.01
N MET A 130 7.75 -7.27 -1.90
CA MET A 130 8.99 -6.55 -2.21
C MET A 130 10.15 -6.94 -1.31
N GLY A 131 9.90 -7.09 0.00
CA GLY A 131 10.90 -7.56 0.95
C GLY A 131 11.42 -8.96 0.59
N ALA A 132 10.52 -9.90 0.26
CA ALA A 132 10.89 -11.22 -0.21
C ALA A 132 11.73 -11.17 -1.50
N ALA A 133 11.37 -10.29 -2.44
CA ALA A 133 12.15 -10.09 -3.66
C ALA A 133 13.54 -9.49 -3.39
N CYS A 134 13.68 -8.58 -2.41
CA CYS A 134 15.00 -8.08 -1.98
C CYS A 134 15.88 -9.22 -1.47
N PHE A 135 15.34 -10.10 -0.61
CA PHE A 135 16.08 -11.27 -0.11
C PHE A 135 16.48 -12.24 -1.22
N TYR A 136 15.64 -12.38 -2.25
CA TYR A 136 15.95 -13.19 -3.42
C TYR A 136 17.11 -12.61 -4.26
N ILE A 137 17.20 -11.28 -4.36
CA ILE A 137 18.30 -10.61 -5.09
C ILE A 137 19.60 -10.68 -4.29
N SER A 138 19.57 -10.28 -3.03
CA SER A 138 20.73 -10.33 -2.13
C SER A 138 20.27 -10.29 -0.67
N PRO A 139 20.79 -11.17 0.21
CA PRO A 139 20.49 -11.12 1.64
C PRO A 139 20.79 -9.76 2.28
N PHE A 140 21.87 -9.08 1.85
CA PHE A 140 22.21 -7.74 2.35
C PHE A 140 21.15 -6.70 1.96
N LEU A 141 20.64 -6.75 0.73
CA LEU A 141 19.57 -5.87 0.27
C LEU A 141 18.26 -6.13 1.04
N GLY A 142 17.96 -7.40 1.33
CA GLY A 142 16.81 -7.79 2.16
C GLY A 142 16.88 -7.24 3.59
N VAL A 143 18.05 -7.35 4.24
CA VAL A 143 18.26 -6.77 5.58
C VAL A 143 18.14 -5.25 5.56
N SER A 144 18.76 -4.59 4.58
CA SER A 144 18.67 -3.14 4.39
C SER A 144 17.21 -2.69 4.21
N PHE A 145 16.42 -3.44 3.44
CA PHE A 145 14.99 -3.21 3.25
C PHE A 145 14.23 -3.27 4.58
N CYS A 146 14.46 -4.32 5.38
CA CYS A 146 13.81 -4.46 6.69
C CYS A 146 14.12 -3.28 7.62
N ILE A 147 15.38 -2.84 7.66
CA ILE A 147 15.81 -1.70 8.50
C ILE A 147 15.15 -0.40 8.00
N ALA A 148 15.21 -0.13 6.70
CA ALA A 148 14.62 1.05 6.07
C ALA A 148 13.09 1.10 6.28
N PHE A 149 12.43 -0.05 6.13
CA PHE A 149 11.00 -0.17 6.34
C PHE A 149 10.62 0.02 7.81
N PHE A 150 11.36 -0.57 8.75
CA PHE A 150 11.09 -0.41 10.18
C PHE A 150 11.25 1.03 10.63
N LEU A 151 12.31 1.71 10.17
CA LEU A 151 12.55 3.13 10.42
C LEU A 151 11.41 3.99 9.89
N PHE A 152 10.99 3.74 8.63
CA PHE A 152 9.84 4.39 8.02
C PHE A 152 8.56 4.18 8.82
N TYR A 153 8.25 2.93 9.17
CA TYR A 153 7.03 2.57 9.89
C TYR A 153 6.96 3.26 11.25
N PHE A 154 8.06 3.31 11.99
CA PHE A 154 8.12 3.94 13.30
C PHE A 154 7.79 5.45 13.23
N ILE A 155 8.41 6.16 12.28
CA ILE A 155 8.20 7.60 12.10
C ILE A 155 6.81 7.89 11.54
N SER A 156 6.35 7.12 10.56
CA SER A 156 5.01 7.28 10.00
C SER A 156 3.92 7.01 11.04
N ASN A 157 4.09 6.01 11.91
CA ASN A 157 3.15 5.74 13.00
C ASN A 157 3.06 6.89 14.01
N ARG A 158 4.19 7.55 14.33
CA ARG A 158 4.19 8.76 15.17
C ARG A 158 3.45 9.92 14.50
N LEU A 159 3.73 10.18 13.22
CA LEU A 159 3.04 11.22 12.45
C LEU A 159 1.53 10.96 12.36
N TYR A 160 1.13 9.71 12.15
CA TYR A 160 -0.27 9.29 12.12
C TYR A 160 -0.98 9.56 13.46
N LEU A 161 -0.37 9.21 14.60
CA LEU A 161 -0.94 9.45 15.92
C LEU A 161 -1.10 10.96 16.20
N ASN A 162 -0.08 11.75 15.86
CA ASN A 162 -0.13 13.20 15.98
C ASN A 162 -1.27 13.77 15.14
N GLN A 163 -1.43 13.31 13.90
CA GLN A 163 -2.50 13.75 13.03
C GLN A 163 -3.87 13.36 13.56
N LEU A 164 -4.01 12.17 14.15
CA LEU A 164 -5.27 11.72 14.75
C LEU A 164 -5.65 12.59 15.96
N LEU A 165 -4.68 12.99 16.79
CA LEU A 165 -4.91 13.93 17.89
C LEU A 165 -5.35 15.31 17.40
N VAL A 166 -4.65 15.86 16.40
CA VAL A 166 -4.96 17.16 15.81
C VAL A 166 -6.36 17.15 15.21
N GLN A 167 -6.73 16.11 14.45
CA GLN A 167 -8.06 15.98 13.84
C GLN A 167 -9.17 15.83 14.90
N LYS A 168 -8.92 15.10 16.00
CA LYS A 168 -9.86 15.04 17.13
C LYS A 168 -10.01 16.40 17.80
N LYS A 169 -8.91 17.11 18.07
CA LYS A 169 -8.95 18.45 18.68
C LYS A 169 -9.75 19.42 17.81
N LEU A 170 -9.56 19.39 16.49
CA LEU A 170 -10.31 20.20 15.51
C LEU A 170 -11.79 19.82 15.37
N ARG A 171 -12.21 18.63 15.86
CA ARG A 171 -13.62 18.23 15.93
C ARG A 171 -14.29 18.78 17.18
N PHE A 172 -13.62 18.70 18.34
CA PHE A 172 -14.21 19.09 19.62
C PHE A 172 -14.09 20.59 19.92
N ASN A 173 -13.06 21.27 19.40
CA ASN A 173 -12.86 22.71 19.57
C ASN A 173 -13.52 23.47 18.40
N ASN A 174 -14.83 23.75 18.52
CA ASN A 174 -15.67 24.42 17.51
C ASN A 174 -15.46 25.95 17.43
N VAL A 175 -14.26 26.49 17.67
CA VAL A 175 -14.10 27.94 17.93
C VAL A 175 -13.87 28.80 16.69
N ASP A 176 -13.33 28.29 15.58
CA ASP A 176 -12.91 29.17 14.48
C ASP A 176 -13.83 29.14 13.25
N THR A 177 -13.96 30.30 12.62
CA THR A 177 -14.84 30.64 11.51
C THR A 177 -14.77 29.63 10.34
N LYS A 178 -15.96 29.24 9.85
CA LYS A 178 -16.18 28.06 8.96
C LYS A 178 -15.35 28.00 7.67
N HIS A 179 -14.75 29.11 7.21
CA HIS A 179 -13.98 29.16 5.96
C HIS A 179 -12.46 29.03 6.15
N GLU A 180 -11.88 29.66 7.17
CA GLU A 180 -10.43 29.52 7.46
C GLU A 180 -10.09 28.13 7.98
N VAL A 181 -11.00 27.52 8.76
CA VAL A 181 -10.84 26.17 9.31
C VAL A 181 -10.82 25.08 8.23
N GLY A 182 -11.53 25.28 7.12
CA GLY A 182 -11.55 24.33 6.00
C GLY A 182 -10.19 24.21 5.31
N ASN A 183 -9.60 25.36 4.96
CA ASN A 183 -8.26 25.42 4.38
C ASN A 183 -7.20 24.93 5.38
N HIS A 184 -7.32 25.30 6.66
CA HIS A 184 -6.34 24.89 7.67
C HIS A 184 -6.34 23.37 7.90
N LYS A 185 -7.52 22.73 7.86
CA LYS A 185 -7.69 21.26 7.94
C LYS A 185 -7.06 20.52 6.76
N VAL A 186 -7.25 21.04 5.54
CA VAL A 186 -6.67 20.45 4.33
C VAL A 186 -5.15 20.65 4.33
N TYR A 187 -4.68 21.85 4.64
CA TYR A 187 -3.27 22.20 4.68
C TYR A 187 -2.47 21.36 5.67
N GLN A 188 -2.93 21.22 6.92
CA GLN A 188 -2.24 20.40 7.92
C GLN A 188 -2.14 18.93 7.51
N ARG A 189 -3.19 18.39 6.86
CA ARG A 189 -3.17 17.02 6.32
C ARG A 189 -2.18 16.89 5.17
N VAL A 190 -2.23 17.79 4.19
CA VAL A 190 -1.32 17.76 3.04
C VAL A 190 0.11 17.89 3.52
N ARG A 191 0.40 18.84 4.41
CA ARG A 191 1.74 18.99 5.02
C ARG A 191 2.21 17.72 5.73
N ALA A 192 1.36 17.08 6.54
CA ALA A 192 1.71 15.81 7.20
C ALA A 192 1.95 14.67 6.21
N GLN A 193 1.17 14.60 5.13
CA GLN A 193 1.35 13.64 4.05
C GLN A 193 2.66 13.89 3.30
N GLU A 194 2.95 15.13 2.93
CA GLU A 194 4.18 15.52 2.23
C GLU A 194 5.42 15.24 3.10
N ILE A 195 5.39 15.58 4.39
CA ILE A 195 6.50 15.27 5.32
C ILE A 195 6.71 13.75 5.43
N SER A 196 5.63 12.99 5.59
CA SER A 196 5.74 11.53 5.68
C SER A 196 6.21 10.91 4.36
N SER A 197 5.80 11.44 3.22
CA SER A 197 6.22 10.98 1.89
C SER A 197 7.67 11.35 1.62
N ALA A 198 8.12 12.55 2.02
CA ALA A 198 9.52 12.96 1.93
C ALA A 198 10.41 12.03 2.76
N PHE A 199 9.96 11.64 3.95
CA PHE A 199 10.66 10.64 4.76
C PHE A 199 10.69 9.25 4.08
N GLY A 200 9.61 8.85 3.41
CA GLY A 200 9.58 7.64 2.57
C GLY A 200 10.59 7.71 1.41
N SER A 201 10.67 8.84 0.72
CA SER A 201 11.69 9.06 -0.32
C SER A 201 13.11 9.00 0.23
N PHE A 202 13.34 9.51 1.45
CA PHE A 202 14.65 9.42 2.11
C PHE A 202 15.05 7.95 2.38
N THR A 203 14.14 7.11 2.89
CA THR A 203 14.45 5.70 3.11
C THR A 203 14.64 4.93 1.80
N ALA A 204 13.91 5.30 0.74
CA ALA A 204 14.16 4.77 -0.60
C ALA A 204 15.53 5.20 -1.17
N ALA A 205 15.99 6.43 -0.89
CA ALA A 205 17.32 6.89 -1.28
C ALA A 205 18.43 6.12 -0.54
N LEU A 206 18.23 5.78 0.74
CA LEU A 206 19.15 4.90 1.47
C LEU A 206 19.22 3.50 0.83
N MET A 207 18.08 2.94 0.43
CA MET A 207 18.02 1.68 -0.30
C MET A 207 18.76 1.75 -1.64
N PHE A 208 18.59 2.85 -2.36
CA PHE A 208 19.30 3.11 -3.61
C PHE A 208 20.82 3.16 -3.40
N PHE A 209 21.28 3.85 -2.36
CA PHE A 209 22.70 3.93 -2.01
C PHE A 209 23.28 2.54 -1.66
N CYS A 210 22.54 1.75 -0.90
CA CYS A 210 22.92 0.37 -0.57
C CYS A 210 23.03 -0.49 -1.84
N LEU A 211 22.08 -0.37 -2.77
CA LEU A 211 22.12 -1.07 -4.05
C LEU A 211 23.35 -0.65 -4.88
N LEU A 212 23.65 0.65 -4.97
CA LEU A 212 24.84 1.13 -5.67
C LEU A 212 26.14 0.61 -5.04
N GLY A 213 26.20 0.54 -3.71
CA GLY A 213 27.33 -0.05 -3.01
C GLY A 213 27.53 -1.53 -3.37
N LEU A 214 26.45 -2.31 -3.47
CA LEU A 214 26.52 -3.72 -3.90
C LEU A 214 26.98 -3.87 -5.36
N VAL A 215 26.54 -2.97 -6.24
CA VAL A 215 27.00 -2.94 -7.64
C VAL A 215 28.48 -2.56 -7.73
N ALA A 216 28.92 -1.56 -6.96
CA ALA A 216 30.31 -1.11 -6.94
C ALA A 216 31.29 -2.18 -6.42
N LEU A 217 30.81 -3.07 -5.54
CA LEU A 217 31.56 -4.22 -5.04
C LEU A 217 31.46 -5.46 -5.96
N GLU A 218 30.89 -5.32 -7.16
CA GLU A 218 30.67 -6.41 -8.12
C GLU A 218 29.88 -7.61 -7.54
N ALA A 219 29.12 -7.39 -6.48
CA ALA A 219 28.37 -8.43 -5.79
C ALA A 219 27.02 -8.79 -6.47
N LEU A 220 26.68 -8.12 -7.58
CA LEU A 220 25.41 -8.27 -8.30
C LEU A 220 25.62 -8.37 -9.81
N VAL A 221 24.91 -9.32 -10.42
CA VAL A 221 24.79 -9.42 -11.89
C VAL A 221 24.02 -8.20 -12.42
N PRO A 222 24.36 -7.64 -13.61
CA PRO A 222 23.72 -6.44 -14.17
C PRO A 222 22.19 -6.53 -14.26
N VAL A 223 21.64 -7.69 -14.63
CA VAL A 223 20.19 -7.95 -14.65
C VAL A 223 19.57 -7.74 -13.26
N SER A 224 20.18 -8.33 -12.22
CA SER A 224 19.71 -8.24 -10.84
C SER A 224 19.82 -6.81 -10.30
N ALA A 225 20.84 -6.05 -10.71
CA ALA A 225 20.97 -4.64 -10.39
C ALA A 225 19.83 -3.81 -11.01
N LEU A 226 19.48 -4.05 -12.28
CA LEU A 226 18.34 -3.40 -12.95
C LEU A 226 17.01 -3.73 -12.25
N VAL A 227 16.78 -5.00 -11.91
CA VAL A 227 15.58 -5.40 -11.15
C VAL A 227 15.57 -4.71 -9.77
N GLY A 228 16.72 -4.63 -9.09
CA GLY A 228 16.88 -3.90 -7.84
C GLY A 228 16.54 -2.42 -7.95
N LEU A 229 16.94 -1.74 -9.02
CA LEU A 229 16.62 -0.33 -9.27
C LEU A 229 15.10 -0.11 -9.40
N PHE A 230 14.43 -0.97 -10.16
CA PHE A 230 12.97 -0.93 -10.27
C PHE A 230 12.28 -1.24 -8.95
N LEU A 231 12.83 -2.15 -8.15
CA LEU A 231 12.32 -2.48 -6.83
C LEU A 231 12.40 -1.25 -5.90
N VAL A 232 13.53 -0.54 -5.86
CA VAL A 232 13.69 0.68 -5.06
C VAL A 232 12.69 1.76 -5.49
N ARG A 233 12.47 1.93 -6.80
CA ARG A 233 11.43 2.84 -7.31
C ARG A 233 10.03 2.42 -6.86
N LEU A 234 9.69 1.14 -6.99
CA LEU A 234 8.38 0.60 -6.62
C LEU A 234 8.14 0.73 -5.12
N TYR A 235 9.18 0.53 -4.31
CA TYR A 235 9.18 0.78 -2.87
C TYR A 235 8.84 2.24 -2.56
N ASN A 236 9.53 3.21 -3.18
CA ASN A 236 9.25 4.64 -2.96
C ASN A 236 7.79 5.01 -3.25
N VAL A 237 7.28 4.60 -4.42
CA VAL A 237 5.88 4.85 -4.81
C VAL A 237 4.91 4.22 -3.80
N THR A 238 5.22 3.03 -3.30
CA THR A 238 4.40 2.30 -2.35
C THR A 238 4.35 2.97 -0.97
N LEU A 239 5.48 3.51 -0.50
CA LEU A 239 5.52 4.31 0.73
C LEU A 239 4.71 5.60 0.61
N GLY A 240 4.80 6.30 -0.53
CA GLY A 240 3.98 7.49 -0.79
C GLY A 240 2.48 7.18 -0.73
N MET A 241 2.05 6.07 -1.35
CA MET A 241 0.67 5.59 -1.25
C MET A 241 0.26 5.25 0.19
N PHE A 242 1.16 4.67 0.98
CA PHE A 242 0.93 4.36 2.39
C PHE A 242 0.67 5.64 3.20
N CYS A 243 1.54 6.64 3.06
CA CYS A 243 1.42 7.92 3.76
C CYS A 243 0.08 8.60 3.46
N GLY A 244 -0.29 8.70 2.18
CA GLY A 244 -1.57 9.29 1.79
C GLY A 244 -2.78 8.55 2.37
N SER A 245 -2.75 7.21 2.34
CA SER A 245 -3.85 6.39 2.84
C SER A 245 -3.97 6.44 4.36
N ALA A 246 -2.84 6.40 5.09
CA ALA A 246 -2.81 6.53 6.54
C ALA A 246 -3.35 7.89 7.01
N MET A 247 -2.99 8.99 6.34
CA MET A 247 -3.50 10.33 6.69
C MET A 247 -4.99 10.51 6.39
N ARG A 248 -5.49 9.91 5.29
CA ARG A 248 -6.94 9.89 4.99
C ARG A 248 -7.71 9.03 6.00
N MET A 249 -7.14 7.90 6.42
CA MET A 249 -7.71 7.05 7.46
C MET A 249 -7.78 7.76 8.82
N ALA A 250 -6.71 8.47 9.22
CA ALA A 250 -6.68 9.24 10.48
C ALA A 250 -7.84 10.26 10.56
N ARG A 251 -8.12 10.94 9.46
CA ARG A 251 -9.25 11.86 9.35
C ARG A 251 -10.58 11.12 9.50
N ALA A 252 -10.80 10.07 8.70
CA ALA A 252 -12.06 9.34 8.72
C ALA A 252 -12.35 8.75 10.12
N LEU A 253 -11.33 8.25 10.81
CA LEU A 253 -11.43 7.76 12.20
C LEU A 253 -11.73 8.85 13.23
N ALA A 254 -11.37 10.12 12.99
CA ALA A 254 -11.75 11.20 13.88
C ALA A 254 -13.27 11.46 13.89
N TYR A 255 -13.97 11.08 12.82
CA TYR A 255 -15.42 11.22 12.64
C TYR A 255 -16.21 9.95 12.93
N VAL A 256 -15.55 8.85 13.30
CA VAL A 256 -16.20 7.58 13.64
C VAL A 256 -15.95 7.27 15.11
N GLU A 257 -17.00 7.14 15.91
CA GLU A 257 -16.93 6.61 17.26
C GLU A 257 -16.93 5.08 17.20
N LEU A 258 -15.73 4.50 17.29
CA LEU A 258 -15.52 3.04 17.20
C LEU A 258 -16.22 2.19 18.29
N PRO A 259 -16.39 2.65 19.55
CA PRO A 259 -17.01 1.83 20.60
C PRO A 259 -18.49 1.52 20.34
N ASP A 260 -19.30 2.52 19.98
CA ASP A 260 -20.76 2.37 19.84
C ASP A 260 -21.16 1.44 18.68
N ILE A 261 -20.33 1.33 17.63
CA ILE A 261 -20.60 0.46 16.48
C ILE A 261 -20.32 -1.01 16.80
N LEU A 262 -19.30 -1.31 17.61
CA LEU A 262 -18.99 -2.70 18.00
C LEU A 262 -20.01 -3.24 19.01
N ASP A 263 -20.44 -2.39 19.95
CA ASP A 263 -21.41 -2.78 20.97
C ASP A 263 -22.84 -2.88 20.40
N SER A 264 -23.21 -2.03 19.44
CA SER A 264 -24.49 -2.18 18.70
C SER A 264 -24.54 -3.42 17.80
N VAL A 265 -23.40 -3.93 17.33
CA VAL A 265 -23.32 -5.17 16.53
C VAL A 265 -23.21 -6.42 17.40
N LYS A 266 -22.69 -6.33 18.62
CA LYS A 266 -22.67 -7.44 19.61
C LYS A 266 -23.97 -7.55 20.41
N GLY A 267 -24.72 -6.45 20.58
CA GLY A 267 -25.93 -6.38 21.39
C GLY A 267 -27.20 -6.97 20.77
N ARG A 268 -27.10 -7.72 19.66
CA ARG A 268 -28.22 -8.46 19.05
C ARG A 268 -27.77 -9.80 18.49
#